data_AF-M0N7Q5-F1
#
_entry.id   AF-M0N7Q5-F1
#
_cell.length_a   1.000
_cell.length_b   1.000
_cell.length_c   1.000
_cell.angle_alpha   90.00
_cell.angle_beta   90.00
_cell.angle_gamma   90.00
#
_symmetry.space_group_name_H-M   'P 1'
#
loop_
_entity.id
_entity.type
_entity.pdbx_description
1 polymer ?
#
loop_
_entity_poly.entity_id
_entity_poly.type
_entity_poly.pdbx_seq_one_letter_code
_entity_poly.pdbx_strand_id
1 'polypeptide(L)' 'MARETAFDPAAARDAGVPEGPAFGRLADGEAVTVDGRTIEPEGVHERRERRFPLDEYNDTPRTEGER' A
#
# COMPACT_ATOMS: atom_id res chain seq x y z
N MET A 1 -17.73 6.10 -0.11
CA MET A 1 -16.67 5.12 -0.44
C MET A 1 -15.43 5.54 0.32
N ALA A 2 -15.08 4.85 1.40
CA ALA A 2 -13.77 5.03 2.02
C ALA A 2 -12.79 4.15 1.25
N ARG A 3 -11.78 4.75 0.65
CA ARG A 3 -10.69 4.01 0.01
C ARG A 3 -9.73 3.70 1.14
N GLU A 4 -9.81 2.51 1.73
CA GLU A 4 -8.90 2.09 2.80
C GLU A 4 -7.50 1.83 2.19
N THR A 5 -6.81 2.91 1.81
CA THR A 5 -5.37 2.86 1.64
C THR A 5 -4.81 2.83 3.06
N ALA A 6 -4.50 1.64 3.57
CA ALA A 6 -4.00 1.51 4.94
C ALA A 6 -2.70 2.30 5.08
N PHE A 7 -2.67 3.23 6.03
CA PHE A 7 -1.47 3.98 6.38
C PHE A 7 -0.34 3.00 6.77
N ASP A 8 0.84 3.16 6.19
CA ASP A 8 2.02 2.38 6.55
C ASP A 8 2.90 3.16 7.54
N PRO A 9 2.89 2.79 8.83
CA PRO A 9 3.73 3.44 9.83
C PRO A 9 5.23 3.26 9.55
N ALA A 10 5.65 2.20 8.87
CA ALA A 10 7.05 2.00 8.51
C ALA A 10 7.48 3.00 7.42
N ALA A 11 6.65 3.20 6.40
CA ALA A 11 6.89 4.22 5.38
C ALA A 11 6.95 5.64 5.96
N ALA A 12 6.09 5.96 6.93
CA ALA A 12 6.13 7.24 7.64
C ALA A 12 7.42 7.44 8.45
N ARG A 13 7.92 6.39 9.12
CA ARG A 13 9.22 6.43 9.80
C ARG A 13 10.37 6.66 8.84
N ASP A 14 10.37 6.00 7.69
CA ASP A 14 11.40 6.15 6.66
C ASP A 14 11.42 7.57 6.06
N ALA A 15 10.23 8.17 5.90
CA ALA A 15 10.07 9.58 5.53
C ALA A 15 10.54 10.56 6.63
N GLY A 16 10.86 10.07 7.84
CA GLY A 16 11.32 10.86 8.98
C GLY A 16 10.20 11.45 9.82
N VAL A 17 8.96 10.96 9.69
CA VAL A 17 7.82 11.47 10.46
C VAL A 17 7.89 10.90 11.89
N PRO A 18 7.76 11.73 12.94
CA PRO A 18 7.70 11.25 14.31
C PRO A 18 6.36 10.57 14.60
N GLU A 19 6.41 9.52 15.41
CA GLU A 19 5.21 8.82 15.89
C GLU A 19 4.32 9.76 16.72
N GLY A 20 3.01 9.52 16.67
CA GLY A 20 2.01 10.29 17.43
C GLY A 20 1.09 11.13 16.53
N PRO A 21 0.79 12.40 16.87
CA PRO A 21 -0.23 13.19 16.15
C PRO A 21 0.04 13.34 14.64
N ALA A 22 1.30 13.33 14.22
CA ALA A 22 1.67 13.42 12.81
C ALA A 22 1.25 12.17 12.01
N PHE A 23 1.31 10.98 12.61
CA PHE A 23 0.84 9.74 12.00
C PHE A 23 -0.67 9.76 11.83
N GLY A 24 -1.40 10.26 12.84
CA GLY A 24 -2.85 10.44 12.76
C GLY A 24 -3.23 11.34 11.58
N ARG A 25 -2.59 12.51 11.46
CA ARG A 25 -2.82 13.42 10.33
C ARG A 25 -2.56 12.77 8.97
N LEU A 26 -1.43 12.07 8.82
CA LEU A 26 -1.14 11.35 7.59
C LEU A 26 -2.16 10.24 7.31
N ALA A 27 -2.61 9.51 8.34
CA ALA A 27 -3.66 8.50 8.21
C ALA A 27 -5.02 9.10 7.83
N ASP A 28 -5.32 10.33 8.26
CA ASP A 28 -6.49 11.12 7.85
C ASP A 28 -6.35 11.75 6.45
N GLY A 29 -5.20 11.58 5.77
CA GLY A 29 -4.94 12.16 4.45
C GLY A 29 -4.50 13.63 4.50
N GLU A 30 -3.97 14.08 5.63
CA GLU A 30 -3.49 15.45 5.83
C GLU A 30 -1.96 15.49 5.78
N ALA A 31 -1.41 16.39 4.96
CA ALA A 31 0.03 16.55 4.81
C ALA A 31 0.65 17.16 6.08
N VAL A 32 1.86 16.70 6.43
CA VAL A 32 2.58 17.17 7.62
C VAL A 32 3.96 17.68 7.26
N THR A 33 4.39 18.76 7.89
CA THR A 33 5.75 19.29 7.75
C THR A 33 6.59 18.86 8.94
N VAL A 34 7.69 18.15 8.67
CA VAL A 34 8.63 17.64 9.67
C VAL A 34 10.04 18.02 9.23
N ASP A 35 10.84 18.61 10.15
CA ASP A 35 12.20 19.09 9.85
C ASP A 35 12.29 19.98 8.59
N GLY A 36 11.25 20.81 8.36
CA GLY A 36 11.18 21.70 7.20
C GLY A 36 10.85 21.01 5.86
N ARG A 37 10.57 19.70 5.88
CA ARG A 37 10.13 18.93 4.70
C ARG A 37 8.65 18.60 4.81
N THR A 38 7.89 18.83 3.75
CA THR A 38 6.48 18.44 3.67
C THR A 38 6.38 16.99 3.20
N ILE A 39 5.69 16.18 3.98
CA ILE A 39 5.42 14.77 3.69
C ILE A 39 3.95 14.65 3.30
N GLU A 40 3.71 14.13 2.11
CA GLU A 40 2.36 13.88 1.60
C GLU A 40 1.85 12.51 2.06
N PRO A 41 0.56 12.39 2.41
CA PRO A 41 -0.03 11.13 2.85
C PRO A 41 0.12 10.04 1.78
N GLU A 42 -0.06 10.37 0.49
CA GLU A 42 0.02 9.41 -0.61
C GLU A 42 1.37 8.66 -0.70
N GLY A 43 2.46 9.26 -0.20
CA GLY A 43 3.79 8.65 -0.18
C GLY A 43 4.01 7.65 0.96
N VAL A 44 3.18 7.68 2.01
CA VAL A 44 3.23 6.79 3.18
C VAL A 44 2.06 5.80 3.22
N HIS A 45 1.09 5.98 2.33
CA HIS A 45 0.06 5.00 2.09
C HIS A 45 0.60 3.94 1.15
N GLU A 46 0.87 2.72 1.65
CA GLU A 46 1.28 1.62 0.79
C GLU A 46 0.14 1.32 -0.20
N ARG A 47 0.34 1.68 -1.47
CA ARG A 47 -0.46 1.14 -2.57
C ARG A 47 -0.10 -0.33 -2.69
N ARG A 48 -0.66 -1.17 -1.81
CA ARG A 48 -0.61 -2.63 -1.99
C ARG A 48 -1.34 -2.96 -3.27
N GLU A 49 -0.61 -2.94 -4.38
CA GLU A 49 -0.94 -3.77 -5.53
C GLU A 49 -0.75 -5.21 -5.06
N ARG A 50 -1.76 -5.74 -4.36
CA ARG A 50 -1.97 -7.17 -4.24
C ARG A 50 -2.19 -7.67 -5.66
N ARG A 51 -1.10 -7.94 -6.37
CA ARG A 51 -1.14 -8.76 -7.57
C ARG A 51 -1.51 -10.15 -7.08
N PHE A 52 -2.80 -10.46 -7.12
CA PHE A 52 -3.25 -11.84 -7.03
C PHE A 52 -2.51 -12.57 -8.16
N PRO A 53 -1.67 -13.57 -7.86
CA PRO A 53 -1.13 -14.40 -8.91
C PRO A 53 -2.33 -15.04 -9.63
N LEU A 54 -2.51 -14.74 -10.92
CA LEU A 54 -3.46 -15.44 -11.79
C LEU A 54 -2.85 -16.79 -12.22
N ASP A 55 -2.24 -17.52 -11.29
CA ASP A 55 -1.56 -18.79 -11.57
C ASP A 55 -2.49 -20.01 -11.44
N GLU A 56 -3.81 -19.82 -11.32
CA GLU A 56 -4.73 -20.94 -11.10
C GLU A 56 -5.65 -21.32 -12.26
N TYR A 57 -5.42 -20.86 -13.51
CA TYR A 57 -6.29 -21.28 -14.63
C TYR A 57 -5.63 -21.47 -16.01
N ASN A 58 -4.35 -21.86 -16.10
CA ASN A 58 -3.77 -22.27 -17.39
C ASN A 58 -3.18 -23.68 -17.46
N ASP A 59 -3.29 -24.48 -16.40
CA ASP A 59 -2.94 -25.92 -16.45
C ASP A 59 -4.22 -26.76 -16.57
N THR A 60 -4.93 -26.61 -17.69
CA THR A 60 -5.74 -27.73 -18.19
C THR A 60 -4.94 -28.33 -19.35
N PRO A 61 -4.06 -29.31 -19.12
CA PRO A 61 -3.66 -30.18 -20.20
C PRO A 61 -4.94 -30.85 -20.69
N ARG A 62 -5.41 -30.40 -21.85
CA ARG A 62 -6.33 -31.16 -22.69
C ARG A 62 -5.65 -32.51 -22.90
N THR A 63 -6.07 -33.53 -22.14
CA THR A 63 -5.77 -34.92 -22.48
C THR A 63 -6.53 -35.21 -23.77
N GLU A 64 -5.89 -34.89 -24.90
CA GLU A 64 -6.20 -35.48 -26.18
C GLU A 64 -5.80 -36.96 -26.11
N GLY A 65 -6.80 -37.82 -26.28
CA GLY A 65 -6.65 -39.11 -26.96
C GLY A 65 -5.67 -40.12 -26.36
N GLU A 66 -6.16 -40.96 -25.45
CA GLU A 66 -5.72 -42.36 -25.42
C GLU A 66 -6.88 -43.23 -25.91
N ARG A 67 -6.81 -43.50 -27.22
CA ARG A 67 -7.40 -44.57 -28.05
C ARG A 67 -8.56 -45.40 -27.53
#